data_AF-A0A7C3M182-F1
#
_entry.id   AF-A0A7C3M182-F1
#
_cell.length_a   1.000
_cell.length_b   1.000
_cell.length_c   1.000
_cell.angle_alpha   90.00
_cell.angle_beta   90.00
_cell.angle_gamma   90.00
#
_symmetry.space_group_name_H-M   'P 1'
#
loop_
_entity.id
_entity.type
_entity.pdbx_description
1 polymer ?
#
loop_
_entity_poly.entity_id
_entity_poly.type
_entity_poly.pdbx_seq_one_letter_code
_entity_poly.pdbx_strand_id
1 'polypeptide(L)'
;MENFIILLAIFIGFELFESNWQKSDTFYGMLKNNYLVYEKNIILYLCMHPSFFFTLYLSVVHNLFDIWIVSIVCMKFFEIVFKLNLMEKIKKDEPITEIIPNDIQVNFLLRYTNVLLYPLAFYFSVMR
;
A
#
# COMPACT_ATOMS: atom_id res chain seq x y z
N MET A 1 23.02 -6.46 11.47
CA MET A 1 22.25 -7.51 10.76
C MET A 1 21.00 -7.92 11.52
N GLU A 2 21.08 -8.31 12.79
CA GLU A 2 19.90 -8.73 13.58
C GLU A 2 18.78 -7.67 13.63
N ASN A 3 19.13 -6.40 13.87
CA ASN A 3 18.15 -5.30 13.87
C ASN A 3 17.40 -5.18 12.52
N PHE A 4 18.07 -5.42 11.39
CA PHE A 4 17.43 -5.33 10.07
C PHE A 4 16.50 -6.49 9.76
N ILE A 5 16.78 -7.69 10.30
CA ILE A 5 15.88 -8.84 10.17
C ILE A 5 14.57 -8.55 10.90
N ILE A 6 14.63 -7.94 12.10
CA ILE A 6 13.45 -7.53 12.85
C ILE A 6 12.67 -6.47 12.08
N LEU A 7 13.34 -5.44 11.54
CA LEU A 7 12.70 -4.42 10.73
C LEU A 7 12.04 -4.99 9.46
N LEU A 8 12.69 -5.95 8.80
CA LEU A 8 12.13 -6.66 7.64
C LEU A 8 10.89 -7.47 8.02
N ALA A 9 10.92 -8.18 9.15
CA ALA A 9 9.77 -8.93 9.65
C ALA A 9 8.59 -8.02 9.99
N ILE A 10 8.84 -6.86 10.63
CA ILE A 10 7.83 -5.83 10.89
C ILE A 10 7.25 -5.32 9.57
N PHE A 11 8.11 -5.06 8.58
CA PHE A 11 7.66 -4.56 7.28
C PHE A 11 6.74 -5.55 6.56
N ILE A 12 7.12 -6.83 6.53
CA ILE A 12 6.28 -7.92 6.01
C ILE A 12 4.94 -7.98 6.75
N GLY A 13 4.96 -7.82 8.08
CA GLY A 13 3.75 -7.77 8.90
C GLY A 13 2.81 -6.63 8.51
N PHE A 14 3.35 -5.43 8.23
CA PHE A 14 2.57 -4.29 7.77
C PHE A 14 2.01 -4.47 6.37
N GLU A 15 2.78 -5.01 5.42
CA GLU A 15 2.27 -5.32 4.08
C GLU A 15 1.15 -6.37 4.14
N LEU A 16 1.32 -7.41 4.97
CA LEU A 16 0.28 -8.43 5.17
C LEU A 16 -0.99 -7.84 5.78
N PHE A 17 -0.85 -6.95 6.76
CA PHE A 17 -1.97 -6.23 7.33
C PHE A 17 -2.72 -5.43 6.25
N GLU A 18 -2.00 -4.66 5.44
CA GLU A 18 -2.57 -3.85 4.35
C GLU A 18 -3.32 -4.70 3.31
N SER A 19 -2.69 -5.76 2.82
CA SER A 19 -3.32 -6.69 1.87
C SER A 19 -4.56 -7.38 2.45
N ASN A 20 -4.62 -7.58 3.78
CA ASN A 20 -5.73 -8.28 4.42
C ASN A 20 -6.94 -7.40 4.70
N TRP A 21 -6.76 -6.16 5.18
CA TRP A 21 -7.91 -5.30 5.45
C TRP A 21 -8.57 -4.79 4.15
N GLN A 22 -7.79 -4.65 3.07
CA GLN A 22 -8.29 -4.27 1.74
C GLN A 22 -8.85 -5.48 0.95
N LYS A 23 -8.83 -6.67 1.53
CA LYS A 23 -9.11 -7.94 0.84
C LYS A 23 -10.47 -7.94 0.14
N SER A 24 -10.46 -8.21 -1.16
CA SER A 24 -11.64 -8.54 -1.95
C SER A 24 -11.22 -9.37 -3.17
N ASP A 25 -12.17 -10.07 -3.79
CA ASP A 25 -11.93 -10.89 -4.98
C ASP A 25 -11.93 -10.07 -6.28
N THR A 26 -12.36 -8.81 -6.21
CA THR A 26 -12.33 -7.87 -7.33
C THR A 26 -11.76 -6.51 -6.94
N PHE A 27 -11.31 -5.73 -7.92
CA PHE A 27 -10.75 -4.41 -7.70
C PHE A 27 -11.82 -3.44 -7.17
N TYR A 28 -13.04 -3.48 -7.70
CA TYR A 28 -14.14 -2.66 -7.20
C TYR A 28 -14.53 -3.06 -5.78
N GLY A 29 -14.51 -4.35 -5.45
CA GLY A 29 -14.73 -4.80 -4.08
C GLY A 29 -13.64 -4.32 -3.12
N MET A 30 -12.38 -4.33 -3.56
CA MET A 30 -11.26 -3.76 -2.80
C MET A 30 -11.46 -2.26 -2.58
N LEU A 31 -11.82 -1.53 -3.63
CA LEU A 31 -12.09 -0.09 -3.58
C LEU A 31 -13.26 0.23 -2.65
N LYS A 32 -14.32 -0.59 -2.66
CA LYS A 32 -15.45 -0.46 -1.74
C LYS A 32 -15.01 -0.63 -0.27
N ASN A 33 -14.18 -1.61 0.04
CA ASN A 33 -13.66 -1.79 1.39
C ASN A 33 -12.80 -0.60 1.84
N ASN A 34 -11.98 -0.06 0.94
CA ASN A 34 -11.22 1.17 1.18
C ASN A 34 -12.17 2.36 1.42
N TYR A 35 -13.24 2.48 0.61
CA TYR A 35 -14.23 3.54 0.72
C TYR A 35 -14.95 3.53 2.07
N LEU A 36 -15.33 2.35 2.59
CA LEU A 36 -15.98 2.23 3.91
C LEU A 36 -15.13 2.75 5.07
N VAL A 37 -13.80 2.73 4.93
CA VAL A 37 -12.87 3.32 5.92
C VAL A 37 -12.72 4.82 5.67
N TYR A 38 -12.54 5.21 4.41
CA TYR A 38 -12.42 6.60 3.99
C TYR A 38 -13.64 7.46 4.39
N GLU A 39 -14.84 6.94 4.17
CA GLU A 39 -16.11 7.60 4.50
C GLU A 39 -16.22 7.92 5.98
N LYS A 40 -15.71 7.04 6.85
CA LYS A 40 -15.68 7.27 8.30
C LYS A 40 -14.73 8.41 8.66
N ASN A 41 -13.50 8.36 8.16
CA ASN A 41 -12.49 9.40 8.38
C ASN A 41 -11.29 9.22 7.44
N ILE A 42 -10.89 10.29 6.74
CA ILE A 42 -9.69 10.30 5.90
C ILE A 42 -8.40 10.01 6.68
N ILE A 43 -8.28 10.50 7.92
CA ILE A 43 -7.11 10.27 8.78
C ILE A 43 -7.02 8.79 9.16
N LEU A 44 -8.16 8.16 9.48
CA LEU A 44 -8.20 6.72 9.73
C LEU A 44 -7.74 5.94 8.50
N TYR A 45 -8.25 6.30 7.31
CA TYR A 45 -7.82 5.68 6.05
C TYR A 45 -6.31 5.79 5.85
N LEU A 46 -5.71 6.97 6.07
CA LEU A 46 -4.26 7.15 5.98
C LEU A 46 -3.53 6.26 6.98
N CYS A 47 -3.96 6.22 8.25
CA CYS A 47 -3.37 5.35 9.28
C CYS A 47 -3.45 3.84 8.96
N MET A 48 -4.40 3.43 8.11
CA MET A 48 -4.50 2.04 7.63
C MET A 48 -3.45 1.68 6.56
N HIS A 49 -2.52 2.59 6.24
CA HIS A 49 -1.31 2.33 5.43
C HIS A 49 -0.02 2.40 6.27
N PRO A 50 0.13 1.57 7.32
CA PRO A 50 1.29 1.63 8.22
C PRO A 50 2.62 1.40 7.51
N SER A 51 2.67 0.59 6.45
CA SER A 51 3.89 0.28 5.72
C SER A 51 4.45 1.51 4.98
N PHE A 52 3.60 2.45 4.56
CA PHE A 52 4.03 3.72 3.95
C PHE A 52 4.79 4.56 4.97
N PHE A 53 4.19 4.79 6.14
CA PHE A 53 4.83 5.53 7.22
C PHE A 53 6.06 4.82 7.76
N PHE A 54 6.04 3.48 7.80
CA PHE A 54 7.19 2.69 8.20
C PHE A 54 8.35 2.85 7.22
N THR A 55 8.08 2.86 5.91
CA THR A 55 9.12 3.10 4.90
C THR A 55 9.71 4.51 5.01
N LEU A 56 8.87 5.52 5.29
CA LEU A 56 9.35 6.89 5.58
C LEU A 56 10.20 6.96 6.86
N TYR A 57 9.80 6.23 7.90
CA TYR A 57 10.58 6.11 9.12
C TYR A 57 11.95 5.48 8.83
N LEU A 58 11.99 4.38 8.07
CA LEU A 58 13.22 3.70 7.69
C LEU A 58 14.15 4.63 6.90
N SER A 59 13.62 5.39 5.94
CA SER A 59 14.43 6.29 5.12
C SER A 59 15.07 7.40 5.96
N VAL A 60 14.30 8.04 6.86
CA VAL A 60 14.79 9.15 7.67
C VAL A 60 15.72 8.69 8.80
N VAL A 61 15.32 7.67 9.57
CA VAL A 61 16.06 7.27 10.78
C VAL A 61 17.32 6.48 10.45
N HIS A 62 17.31 5.68 9.40
CA HIS A 62 18.47 4.90 8.96
C HIS A 62 19.21 5.54 7.78
N ASN A 63 18.80 6.74 7.35
CA ASN A 63 19.36 7.45 6.20
C ASN A 63 19.36 6.61 4.91
N LEU A 64 18.33 5.79 4.72
CA LEU A 64 18.16 4.91 3.56
C LEU A 64 17.38 5.63 2.45
N PHE A 65 18.09 6.41 1.64
CA PHE A 65 17.54 7.16 0.50
C PHE A 65 18.00 6.61 -0.85
N ASP A 66 18.36 5.33 -0.91
CA ASP A 66 18.71 4.69 -2.17
C ASP A 66 17.46 4.43 -3.04
N ILE A 67 17.72 4.04 -4.29
CA ILE A 67 16.68 3.85 -5.31
C ILE A 67 15.60 2.84 -4.89
N TRP A 68 15.93 1.83 -4.08
CA TRP A 68 14.97 0.82 -3.65
C TRP A 68 13.96 1.41 -2.66
N ILE A 69 14.42 2.10 -1.62
CA ILE A 69 13.54 2.73 -0.64
C ILE A 69 12.72 3.86 -1.25
N VAL A 70 13.34 4.71 -2.07
CA VAL A 70 12.63 5.80 -2.76
C VAL A 70 11.55 5.24 -3.68
N SER A 71 11.81 4.13 -4.39
CA SER A 71 10.80 3.47 -5.22
C SER A 71 9.61 2.97 -4.39
N ILE A 72 9.84 2.35 -3.23
CA ILE A 72 8.76 1.92 -2.33
C ILE A 72 7.90 3.11 -1.91
N VAL A 73 8.54 4.21 -1.47
CA VAL A 73 7.83 5.43 -1.05
C VAL A 73 6.98 5.99 -2.18
N CYS A 74 7.55 6.14 -3.39
CA CYS A 74 6.84 6.66 -4.54
C CYS A 74 5.66 5.77 -4.96
N MET A 75 5.85 4.45 -5.01
CA MET A 75 4.80 3.50 -5.40
C MET A 75 3.65 3.52 -4.40
N LYS A 76 3.94 3.50 -3.09
CA LYS A 76 2.91 3.57 -2.05
C LYS A 76 2.18 4.92 -2.03
N PHE A 77 2.92 6.02 -2.20
CA PHE A 77 2.30 7.34 -2.31
C PHE A 77 1.33 7.39 -3.49
N PHE A 78 1.75 6.90 -4.66
CA PHE A 78 0.89 6.84 -5.84
C PHE A 78 -0.33 5.96 -5.61
N GLU A 79 -0.17 4.78 -5.00
CA GLU A 79 -1.26 3.87 -4.68
C GLU A 79 -2.33 4.54 -3.78
N ILE A 80 -1.89 5.21 -2.71
CA ILE A 80 -2.78 5.91 -1.78
C ILE A 80 -3.53 7.04 -2.49
N VAL A 81 -2.82 7.89 -3.23
CA VAL A 81 -3.41 9.03 -3.94
C VAL A 81 -4.38 8.57 -5.03
N PHE A 82 -4.02 7.52 -5.77
CA PHE A 82 -4.87 6.95 -6.80
C PHE A 82 -6.19 6.42 -6.21
N LYS A 83 -6.13 5.64 -5.12
CA LYS A 83 -7.32 5.15 -4.43
C LYS A 83 -8.16 6.29 -3.85
N LEU A 84 -7.53 7.33 -3.26
CA LEU A 84 -8.25 8.51 -2.77
C LEU A 84 -9.01 9.22 -3.89
N ASN A 85 -8.41 9.40 -5.06
CA ASN A 85 -9.08 10.01 -6.22
C ASN A 85 -10.32 9.19 -6.64
N LEU A 86 -10.18 7.86 -6.73
CA LEU A 86 -11.30 6.98 -7.05
C LEU A 86 -12.42 7.02 -6.00
N MET A 87 -12.06 7.01 -4.72
CA MET A 87 -13.04 7.09 -3.62
C MET A 87 -13.76 8.45 -3.59
N GLU A 88 -13.08 9.54 -3.96
CA GLU A 88 -13.70 10.85 -4.08
C GLU A 88 -14.68 10.91 -5.26
N LYS A 89 -14.37 10.26 -6.38
CA LYS A 89 -15.33 10.07 -7.48
C LYS A 89 -16.56 9.28 -7.04
N ILE A 90 -16.37 8.17 -6.31
CA ILE A 90 -17.49 7.38 -5.74
C ILE A 90 -18.36 8.25 -4.85
N LYS A 91 -17.77 9.09 -4.00
CA LYS A 91 -18.50 9.99 -3.10
C LYS A 91 -19.36 11.02 -3.84
N LYS A 92 -18.97 11.41 -5.06
CA LYS A 92 -19.69 12.37 -5.92
C LYS A 92 -20.67 11.70 -6.90
N ASP A 93 -20.86 10.39 -6.78
CA ASP A 93 -21.59 9.56 -7.75
C ASP A 93 -21.06 9.71 -9.19
N GLU A 94 -19.76 10.00 -9.34
CA GLU A 94 -19.08 10.07 -10.65
C GLU A 94 -18.69 8.65 -11.13
N PRO A 95 -18.80 8.36 -12.44
CA PRO A 95 -18.46 7.05 -12.98
C PRO A 95 -16.95 6.79 -12.88
N ILE A 96 -16.55 5.81 -12.05
CA ILE A 96 -15.16 5.32 -11.98
C ILE A 96 -14.77 4.47 -13.21
N THR A 97 -15.74 4.05 -14.01
CA THR A 97 -15.56 3.25 -15.24
C THR A 97 -14.76 4.00 -16.31
N GLU A 98 -14.70 5.33 -16.25
CA GLU A 98 -13.84 6.12 -17.13
C GLU A 98 -12.35 5.88 -16.87
N ILE A 99 -11.98 5.59 -15.63
CA ILE A 99 -10.59 5.34 -15.20
C ILE A 99 -10.29 3.84 -15.21
N ILE A 100 -11.22 3.03 -14.70
CA ILE A 100 -11.10 1.58 -14.64
C ILE A 100 -12.34 0.97 -15.31
N PRO A 101 -12.31 0.69 -16.62
CA PRO A 101 -13.49 0.28 -17.38
C PRO A 101 -14.08 -1.06 -16.94
N ASN A 102 -13.23 -2.00 -16.54
CA ASN A 102 -13.62 -3.36 -16.18
C ASN A 102 -13.17 -3.67 -14.75
N ASP A 103 -14.04 -4.36 -14.01
CA ASP A 103 -13.67 -4.88 -12.69
C ASP A 103 -12.67 -6.04 -12.85
N ILE A 104 -11.46 -5.84 -12.33
CA ILE A 104 -10.37 -6.79 -12.45
C ILE A 104 -10.46 -7.79 -11.31
N GLN A 105 -10.37 -9.09 -11.62
CA GLN A 105 -10.28 -10.12 -10.60
C GLN A 105 -8.93 -10.04 -9.89
N VAL A 106 -8.97 -9.89 -8.56
CA VAL A 106 -7.77 -9.83 -7.72
C VAL A 106 -7.49 -11.23 -7.20
N ASN A 107 -6.68 -11.97 -7.94
CA ASN A 107 -6.24 -13.29 -7.52
C ASN A 107 -5.26 -13.21 -6.33
N PHE A 108 -4.97 -14.37 -5.72
CA PHE A 108 -4.08 -14.47 -4.57
C PHE A 108 -2.69 -13.87 -4.85
N LEU A 109 -2.10 -14.15 -6.01
CA LEU A 109 -0.78 -13.62 -6.38
C LEU A 109 -0.79 -12.09 -6.42
N LEU A 110 -1.79 -11.52 -7.09
CA LEU A 110 -1.92 -10.08 -7.29
C LEU A 110 -2.10 -9.35 -5.95
N ARG A 111 -2.90 -9.94 -5.03
CA ARG A 111 -3.15 -9.40 -3.68
C ARG A 111 -1.89 -9.30 -2.81
N TYR A 112 -1.00 -10.28 -2.91
CA TYR A 112 0.21 -10.38 -2.08
C TYR A 112 1.48 -9.93 -2.80
N THR A 113 1.36 -9.31 -3.98
CA THR A 113 2.50 -8.78 -4.75
C THR A 113 3.33 -7.81 -3.90
N ASN A 114 2.67 -6.89 -3.18
CA ASN A 114 3.35 -5.90 -2.34
C ASN A 114 4.12 -6.53 -1.17
N VAL A 115 3.56 -7.60 -0.57
CA VAL A 115 4.20 -8.38 0.50
C VAL A 115 5.49 -9.05 0.03
N LEU A 116 5.64 -9.30 -1.27
CA LEU A 116 6.88 -9.84 -1.83
C LEU A 116 7.80 -8.71 -2.30
N LEU A 117 7.32 -7.83 -3.19
CA LEU A 117 8.17 -6.85 -3.87
C LEU A 117 8.80 -5.83 -2.92
N TYR A 118 8.04 -5.28 -1.97
CA TYR A 118 8.55 -4.22 -1.12
C TYR A 118 9.55 -4.74 -0.07
N PRO A 119 9.29 -5.85 0.64
CA PRO A 119 10.31 -6.44 1.51
C PRO A 119 11.57 -6.89 0.76
N LEU A 120 11.47 -7.37 -0.49
CA LEU A 120 12.63 -7.68 -1.32
C LEU A 120 13.43 -6.42 -1.68
N ALA A 121 12.77 -5.34 -2.07
CA ALA A 121 13.43 -4.06 -2.34
C ALA A 121 14.12 -3.50 -1.08
N PHE A 122 13.47 -3.59 0.09
CA PHE A 122 14.10 -3.22 1.36
C PHE A 122 15.32 -4.09 1.68
N TYR A 123 15.24 -5.40 1.45
CA TYR A 123 16.38 -6.30 1.62
C TYR A 123 17.56 -5.90 0.73
N PHE A 124 17.32 -5.56 -0.54
CA PHE A 124 18.37 -5.09 -1.44
C PHE A 124 18.98 -3.75 -1.05
N SER A 125 18.18 -2.83 -0.49
CA SER A 125 18.68 -1.58 0.10
C SER A 125 19.68 -1.85 1.23
N VAL A 126 19.35 -2.76 2.14
CA VAL A 126 20.16 -3.07 3.33
C VAL A 126 21.43 -3.88 2.99
N MET A 127 21.38 -4.71 1.95
CA MET A 127 22.52 -5.56 1.54
C MET A 127 23.57 -4.83 0.69
N ARG A 128 23.31 -3.59 0.31
CA ARG A 128 24.22 -2.75 -0.46
C ARG A 128 25.19 -1.99 0.45
#